data_AF-A0AAN7VLW7-F1
#
_entry.id   AF-A0AAN7VLW7-F1
#
_cell.length_a   1.000
_cell.length_b   1.000
_cell.length_c   1.000
_cell.angle_alpha   90.00
_cell.angle_beta   90.00
_cell.angle_gamma   90.00
#
_symmetry.space_group_name_H-M   'P 1'
#
loop_
_entity.id
_entity.type
_entity.pdbx_description
1 polymer ?
#
loop_
_entity_poly.entity_id
_entity_poly.type
_entity_poly.pdbx_seq_one_letter_code
_entity_poly.pdbx_strand_id
1 'polypeptide(L)'
;MYTSVCSFLLFTIFLNEQFTKVQVDVTHLTFEDAKCFPTGFNYDYEEQEFVHLLVIPYLEIKSIEELSHLHIIPIDNSRYNDFLSCTWKNKRFQSYNGVINYEAIEKSLSASMARDVGDTGPGILLSKMEGSRIVTICKDLGGYSHGQRVVLVRNCILQELKKFIHQKNGQKYSRLPLF
;
A
#
# COMPACT_ATOMS: atom_id res chain seq x y z
N MET A 1 2.15 30.69 -44.77
CA MET A 1 2.71 30.55 -43.40
C MET A 1 1.57 30.17 -42.46
N TYR A 2 1.29 28.88 -42.21
CA TYR A 2 0.53 28.39 -41.04
C TYR A 2 0.56 26.84 -41.06
N THR A 3 1.73 26.25 -40.79
CA THR A 3 1.86 24.78 -40.61
C THR A 3 2.83 24.45 -39.46
N SER A 4 2.97 25.32 -38.46
CA SER A 4 3.99 25.16 -37.41
C SER A 4 3.52 25.50 -36.00
N VAL A 5 2.24 25.26 -35.68
CA VAL A 5 1.73 25.49 -34.30
C VAL A 5 0.97 24.27 -33.75
N CYS A 6 0.34 23.45 -34.59
CA CYS A 6 -0.42 22.29 -34.09
C CYS A 6 0.44 21.09 -33.64
N SER A 7 1.66 20.93 -34.16
CA SER A 7 2.51 19.78 -33.79
C SER A 7 3.25 19.94 -32.45
N PHE A 8 3.43 21.17 -31.97
CA PHE A 8 4.07 21.41 -30.67
C PHE A 8 3.11 21.27 -29.48
N LEU A 9 1.81 21.52 -29.68
CA LEU A 9 0.80 21.36 -28.63
C LEU A 9 0.41 19.89 -28.39
N LEU A 10 0.57 19.01 -29.38
CA LEU A 10 0.33 17.57 -29.18
C LEU A 10 1.51 16.86 -28.49
N PHE A 11 2.73 17.40 -28.59
CA PHE A 11 3.89 16.83 -27.91
C PHE A 11 3.95 17.19 -26.42
N THR A 12 3.39 18.33 -25.99
CA THR A 12 3.34 18.70 -24.57
C THR A 12 2.22 18.00 -23.81
N ILE A 13 1.14 17.60 -24.48
CA ILE A 13 0.04 16.85 -23.84
C ILE A 13 0.43 15.37 -23.65
N PHE A 14 1.16 14.76 -24.60
CA PHE A 14 1.59 13.36 -24.46
C PHE A 14 2.74 13.11 -23.49
N LEU A 15 3.51 14.15 -23.10
CA LEU A 15 4.59 14.00 -22.11
C LEU A 15 4.14 14.24 -20.67
N ASN A 16 2.93 14.75 -20.44
CA ASN A 16 2.45 15.04 -19.09
C ASN A 16 1.69 13.88 -18.42
N GLU A 17 1.33 12.83 -19.16
CA GLU A 17 0.58 11.69 -18.61
C GLU A 17 1.45 10.57 -18.00
N GLN A 18 2.79 10.69 -18.03
CA GLN A 18 3.66 9.56 -17.65
C GLN A 18 4.31 9.64 -16.27
N PHE A 19 4.20 10.74 -15.50
CA PHE A 19 4.83 10.79 -14.18
C PHE A 19 4.04 11.63 -13.15
N THR A 20 2.80 11.25 -12.83
CA THR A 20 2.41 11.29 -11.41
C THR A 20 3.15 10.16 -10.70
N LYS A 21 4.47 10.34 -10.50
CA LYS A 21 5.17 9.62 -9.44
C LYS A 21 4.44 10.04 -8.17
N VAL A 22 3.58 9.17 -7.65
CA VAL A 22 3.03 9.31 -6.31
C VAL A 22 4.25 9.34 -5.40
N GLN A 23 4.69 10.54 -5.05
CA GLN A 23 5.73 10.76 -4.07
C GLN A 23 5.10 10.33 -2.75
N VAL A 24 5.26 9.05 -2.42
CA VAL A 24 4.94 8.56 -1.09
C VAL A 24 5.85 9.33 -0.16
N ASP A 25 5.27 10.27 0.59
CA ASP A 25 6.01 11.07 1.56
C ASP A 25 6.81 10.13 2.47
N VAL A 26 8.15 10.28 2.38
CA VAL A 26 9.21 9.39 2.89
C VAL A 26 9.60 9.74 4.32
N THR A 27 8.94 10.72 4.95
CA THR A 27 9.28 11.27 6.27
C THR A 27 9.13 10.31 7.46
N HIS A 28 8.84 9.03 7.23
CA HIS A 28 8.49 8.09 8.30
C HIS A 28 9.38 6.85 8.42
N LEU A 29 10.42 6.70 7.60
CA LEU A 29 11.42 5.63 7.79
C LEU A 29 12.07 5.79 9.18
N THR A 30 11.86 4.81 10.06
CA THR A 30 12.53 4.84 11.36
C THR A 30 13.93 4.26 11.26
N PHE A 31 14.78 4.59 12.23
CA PHE A 31 16.10 3.97 12.37
C PHE A 31 16.02 2.43 12.43
N GLU A 32 14.95 1.88 12.99
CA GLU A 32 14.74 0.43 13.04
C GLU A 32 14.39 -0.18 11.67
N ASP A 33 13.71 0.56 10.79
CA ASP A 33 13.44 0.10 9.44
C ASP A 33 14.71 0.16 8.57
N ALA A 34 15.57 1.15 8.80
CA ALA A 34 16.85 1.28 8.10
C ALA A 34 17.78 0.07 8.36
N LYS A 35 17.69 -0.57 9.52
CA LYS A 35 18.45 -1.79 9.83
C LYS A 35 18.02 -3.00 9.01
N CYS A 36 16.84 -2.96 8.40
CA CYS A 36 16.33 -4.05 7.58
C CYS A 36 16.82 -4.00 6.12
N PHE A 37 17.48 -2.92 5.71
CA PHE A 37 18.04 -2.83 4.37
C PHE A 37 19.12 -3.91 4.14
N PRO A 38 19.15 -4.52 2.95
CA PRO A 38 20.14 -5.55 2.63
C PRO A 38 21.56 -4.96 2.67
N THR A 39 22.56 -5.80 2.94
CA THR A 39 23.96 -5.37 2.92
C THR A 39 24.35 -4.85 1.54
N GLY A 40 25.04 -3.70 1.47
CA GLY A 40 25.39 -3.05 0.21
C GLY A 40 24.28 -2.14 -0.35
N PHE A 41 23.22 -1.89 0.41
CA PHE A 41 22.15 -0.97 0.05
C PHE A 41 22.67 0.45 -0.22
N ASN A 42 22.33 1.00 -1.38
CA ASN A 42 22.65 2.37 -1.72
C ASN A 42 21.44 3.27 -1.45
N TYR A 43 21.51 4.07 -0.38
CA TYR A 43 20.44 4.97 0.04
C TYR A 43 20.01 5.96 -1.05
N ASP A 44 20.94 6.46 -1.87
CA ASP A 44 20.62 7.51 -2.84
C ASP A 44 19.77 7.01 -4.02
N TYR A 45 19.77 5.69 -4.28
CA TYR A 45 19.12 5.11 -5.46
C TYR A 45 18.07 4.05 -5.14
N GLU A 46 18.31 3.20 -4.14
CA GLU A 46 17.46 2.04 -3.84
C GLU A 46 16.42 2.36 -2.75
N GLU A 47 16.56 3.47 -2.00
CA GLU A 47 15.62 3.86 -0.94
C GLU A 47 14.18 3.97 -1.46
N GLN A 48 14.00 4.61 -2.62
CA GLN A 48 12.67 4.77 -3.22
C GLN A 48 12.00 3.42 -3.50
N GLU A 49 12.76 2.43 -3.98
CA GLU A 49 12.23 1.09 -4.32
C GLU A 49 11.65 0.40 -3.09
N PHE A 50 12.33 0.49 -1.94
CA PHE A 50 11.98 -0.23 -0.72
C PHE A 50 10.99 0.55 0.17
N VAL A 51 10.99 1.88 0.13
CA VAL A 51 10.02 2.70 0.86
C VAL A 51 8.58 2.33 0.49
N HIS A 52 8.31 2.08 -0.79
CA HIS A 52 6.98 1.64 -1.23
C HIS A 52 6.56 0.29 -0.64
N LEU A 53 7.50 -0.53 -0.14
CA LEU A 53 7.20 -1.81 0.50
C LEU A 53 6.60 -1.63 1.90
N LEU A 54 6.98 -0.55 2.61
CA LEU A 54 6.63 -0.28 4.01
C LEU A 54 5.15 0.08 4.24
N VAL A 55 4.35 0.14 3.20
CA VAL A 55 2.98 0.68 3.26
C VAL A 55 2.08 0.02 4.31
N ILE A 56 2.09 -1.31 4.43
CA ILE A 56 1.24 -2.01 5.40
C ILE A 56 1.62 -1.65 6.85
N PRO A 57 2.91 -1.73 7.24
CA PRO A 57 3.42 -1.20 8.50
C PRO A 57 3.04 0.25 8.85
N TYR A 58 2.74 1.08 7.85
CA TYR A 58 2.39 2.49 8.01
C TYR A 58 0.94 2.80 7.61
N LEU A 59 0.07 1.78 7.59
CA LEU A 59 -1.38 1.94 7.40
C LEU A 59 -1.95 2.98 8.35
N GLU A 60 -1.40 3.13 9.56
CA GLU A 60 -1.87 4.08 10.57
C GLU A 60 -1.65 5.56 10.21
N ILE A 61 -0.90 5.88 9.17
CA ILE A 61 -0.62 7.28 8.79
C ILE A 61 -0.87 7.58 7.30
N LYS A 62 -1.15 6.57 6.47
CA LYS A 62 -1.50 6.76 5.05
C LYS A 62 -3.01 6.60 4.83
N SER A 63 -3.56 7.33 3.86
CA SER A 63 -4.94 7.14 3.40
C SER A 63 -5.03 5.86 2.57
N ILE A 64 -6.16 5.17 2.60
CA ILE A 64 -6.36 3.94 1.82
C ILE A 64 -6.29 4.24 0.31
N GLU A 65 -6.73 5.44 -0.09
CA GLU A 65 -6.71 5.90 -1.49
C GLU A 65 -5.28 5.91 -2.05
N GLU A 66 -4.31 6.45 -1.32
CA GLU A 66 -2.89 6.40 -1.69
C GLU A 66 -2.38 4.96 -1.86
N LEU A 67 -2.84 4.03 -1.01
CA LEU A 67 -2.39 2.65 -1.05
C LEU A 67 -2.95 1.88 -2.24
N SER A 68 -4.13 2.28 -2.71
CA SER A 68 -4.80 1.66 -3.85
C SER A 68 -4.04 1.83 -5.17
N HIS A 69 -3.07 2.73 -5.24
CA HIS A 69 -2.24 2.92 -6.44
C HIS A 69 -0.96 2.09 -6.45
N LEU A 70 -0.65 1.39 -5.35
CA LEU A 70 0.61 0.67 -5.22
C LEU A 70 0.62 -0.65 -5.99
N HIS A 71 1.80 -1.00 -6.49
CA HIS A 71 2.01 -2.24 -7.23
C HIS A 71 2.19 -3.45 -6.30
N ILE A 72 1.74 -4.59 -6.81
CA ILE A 72 2.04 -5.91 -6.27
C ILE A 72 3.51 -6.19 -6.56
N ILE A 73 4.19 -6.83 -5.63
CA ILE A 73 5.62 -7.14 -5.77
C ILE A 73 5.84 -8.64 -6.03
N PRO A 74 6.93 -9.02 -6.72
CA PRO A 74 7.29 -10.42 -6.97
C PRO A 74 7.54 -11.18 -5.66
N ILE A 75 6.97 -12.39 -5.55
CA ILE A 75 7.08 -13.27 -4.36
C ILE A 75 8.47 -13.93 -4.27
N ASP A 76 9.13 -14.11 -5.40
CA ASP A 76 10.44 -14.76 -5.54
C ASP A 76 11.63 -13.80 -5.33
N ASN A 77 11.39 -12.50 -5.15
CA ASN A 77 12.45 -11.55 -4.84
C ASN A 77 12.91 -11.68 -3.38
N SER A 78 14.07 -12.32 -3.19
CA SER A 78 14.65 -12.55 -1.87
C SER A 78 14.94 -11.26 -1.10
N ARG A 79 15.41 -10.19 -1.76
CA ARG A 79 15.69 -8.90 -1.11
C ARG A 79 14.42 -8.31 -0.50
N TYR A 80 13.30 -8.37 -1.21
CA TYR A 80 12.01 -7.89 -0.70
C TYR A 80 11.48 -8.76 0.43
N ASN A 81 11.61 -10.08 0.29
CA ASN A 81 11.20 -11.04 1.30
C ASN A 81 11.92 -10.79 2.64
N ASP A 82 13.23 -10.61 2.60
CA ASP A 82 14.05 -10.41 3.80
C ASP A 82 13.76 -9.05 4.45
N PHE A 83 13.73 -7.99 3.63
CA PHE A 83 13.40 -6.65 4.10
C PHE A 83 12.02 -6.61 4.79
N LEU A 84 10.98 -7.10 4.11
CA LEU A 84 9.61 -7.06 4.64
C LEU A 84 9.44 -7.94 5.87
N SER A 85 10.06 -9.12 5.91
CA SER A 85 10.04 -9.97 7.12
C SER A 85 10.70 -9.25 8.30
N CYS A 86 11.83 -8.58 8.07
CA CYS A 86 12.50 -7.80 9.11
C CYS A 86 11.62 -6.65 9.61
N THR A 87 11.09 -5.81 8.72
CA THR A 87 10.22 -4.69 9.08
C THR A 87 8.97 -5.15 9.82
N TRP A 88 8.29 -6.20 9.33
CA TRP A 88 7.06 -6.68 9.96
C TRP A 88 7.30 -7.23 11.37
N LYS A 89 8.50 -7.78 11.63
CA LYS A 89 8.91 -8.16 12.99
C LYS A 89 9.12 -6.94 13.87
N ASN A 90 9.81 -5.91 13.39
CA ASN A 90 10.01 -4.66 14.13
C ASN A 90 8.67 -4.00 14.48
N LYS A 91 7.67 -4.12 13.60
CA LYS A 91 6.33 -3.53 13.76
C LYS A 91 5.33 -4.49 14.43
N ARG A 92 5.79 -5.66 14.88
CA ARG A 92 4.99 -6.70 15.56
C ARG A 92 3.81 -7.26 14.74
N PHE A 93 3.86 -7.12 13.42
CA PHE A 93 2.95 -7.76 12.47
C PHE A 93 3.39 -9.19 12.12
N GLN A 94 4.65 -9.52 12.39
CA GLN A 94 5.17 -10.88 12.32
C GLN A 94 5.98 -11.16 13.58
N SER A 95 5.88 -12.36 14.13
CA SER A 95 6.73 -12.81 15.22
C SER A 95 8.11 -13.28 14.72
N TYR A 96 9.07 -13.48 15.62
CA TYR A 96 10.39 -14.00 15.24
C TYR A 96 10.35 -15.37 14.55
N ASN A 97 9.39 -16.23 14.92
CA ASN A 97 9.15 -17.53 14.29
C ASN A 97 8.27 -17.45 13.01
N GLY A 98 8.01 -16.26 12.47
CA GLY A 98 7.36 -16.09 11.18
C GLY A 98 5.83 -16.18 11.19
N VAL A 99 5.20 -16.25 12.37
CA VAL A 99 3.74 -16.23 12.52
C VAL A 99 3.26 -14.79 12.32
N ILE A 100 2.22 -14.62 11.48
CA ILE A 100 1.64 -13.31 11.20
C ILE A 100 0.64 -12.95 12.29
N ASN A 101 0.75 -11.74 12.82
CA ASN A 101 -0.18 -11.17 13.78
C ASN A 101 -1.32 -10.45 13.05
N TYR A 102 -2.32 -11.23 12.62
CA TYR A 102 -3.46 -10.72 11.87
C TYR A 102 -4.32 -9.72 12.66
N GLU A 103 -4.38 -9.85 13.99
CA GLU A 103 -5.11 -8.91 14.85
C GLU A 103 -4.48 -7.51 14.80
N ALA A 104 -3.15 -7.41 14.87
CA ALA A 104 -2.45 -6.13 14.74
C ALA A 104 -2.66 -5.51 13.36
N ILE A 105 -2.62 -6.32 12.29
CA ILE A 105 -2.87 -5.85 10.93
C ILE A 105 -4.32 -5.35 10.77
N GLU A 106 -5.31 -6.09 11.28
CA GLU A 106 -6.72 -5.70 11.24
C GLU A 106 -6.94 -4.36 11.95
N LYS A 107 -6.33 -4.20 13.13
CA LYS A 107 -6.42 -2.96 13.91
C LYS A 107 -5.86 -1.77 13.13
N SER A 108 -4.64 -1.88 12.59
CA SER A 108 -4.02 -0.80 11.82
C SER A 108 -4.76 -0.51 10.51
N LEU A 109 -5.29 -1.54 9.84
CA LEU A 109 -6.11 -1.39 8.64
C LEU A 109 -7.44 -0.68 8.94
N SER A 110 -8.14 -1.10 9.98
CA SER A 110 -9.41 -0.48 10.40
C SER A 110 -9.20 0.99 10.80
N ALA A 111 -8.09 1.30 11.47
CA ALA A 111 -7.72 2.67 11.82
C ALA A 111 -7.40 3.52 10.58
N SER A 112 -6.70 2.95 9.59
CA SER A 112 -6.51 3.59 8.28
C SER A 112 -7.84 3.90 7.62
N MET A 113 -8.74 2.93 7.60
CA MET A 113 -10.02 3.08 6.95
C MET A 113 -10.91 4.13 7.60
N ALA A 114 -10.92 4.19 8.92
CA ALA A 114 -11.69 5.17 9.69
C ALA A 114 -11.34 6.61 9.32
N ARG A 115 -10.08 6.90 8.97
CA ARG A 115 -9.71 8.25 8.51
C ARG A 115 -10.33 8.62 7.16
N ASP A 116 -10.56 7.64 6.30
CA ASP A 116 -11.07 7.86 4.94
C ASP A 116 -12.60 7.79 4.84
N VAL A 117 -13.27 7.10 5.76
CA VAL A 117 -14.75 6.95 5.75
C VAL A 117 -15.45 7.53 6.98
N GLY A 118 -14.69 8.04 7.94
CA GLY A 118 -15.17 8.63 9.19
C GLY A 118 -14.87 7.75 10.41
N ASP A 119 -14.41 8.40 11.48
CA ASP A 119 -14.02 7.79 12.77
C ASP A 119 -15.18 7.73 13.79
N THR A 120 -16.37 8.17 13.39
CA THR A 120 -17.57 8.20 14.22
C THR A 120 -18.79 7.67 13.46
N GLY A 121 -19.87 7.37 14.19
CA GLY A 121 -21.15 6.95 13.61
C GLY A 121 -21.05 5.68 12.75
N PRO A 122 -21.68 5.63 11.56
CA PRO A 122 -21.60 4.47 10.66
C PRO A 122 -20.20 4.22 10.08
N GLY A 123 -19.34 5.25 10.01
CA GLY A 123 -18.01 5.17 9.39
C GLY A 123 -17.06 4.24 10.15
N ILE A 124 -17.04 4.32 11.47
CA ILE A 124 -16.17 3.46 12.30
C ILE A 124 -16.60 1.99 12.21
N LEU A 125 -17.91 1.71 12.14
CA LEU A 125 -18.42 0.36 11.98
C LEU A 125 -18.04 -0.21 10.62
N LEU A 126 -18.24 0.56 9.54
CA LEU A 126 -17.83 0.17 8.19
C LEU A 126 -16.33 -0.12 8.13
N SER A 127 -15.50 0.74 8.73
CA SER A 127 -14.04 0.60 8.77
C SER A 127 -13.60 -0.70 9.45
N LYS A 128 -14.21 -1.02 10.60
CA LYS A 128 -13.92 -2.26 11.33
C LYS A 128 -14.39 -3.50 10.56
N MET A 129 -15.61 -3.44 9.99
CA MET A 129 -16.15 -4.54 9.20
C MET A 129 -15.29 -4.84 7.98
N GLU A 130 -14.90 -3.81 7.23
CA GLU A 130 -14.07 -3.98 6.03
C GLU A 130 -12.63 -4.39 6.38
N GLY A 131 -12.03 -3.81 7.42
CA GLY A 131 -10.71 -4.23 7.91
C GLY A 131 -10.69 -5.73 8.25
N SER A 132 -11.69 -6.20 9.01
CA SER A 132 -11.84 -7.60 9.38
C SER A 132 -12.10 -8.50 8.17
N ARG A 133 -12.95 -8.07 7.23
CA ARG A 133 -13.21 -8.80 5.98
C ARG A 133 -11.93 -9.01 5.18
N ILE A 134 -11.15 -7.96 4.97
CA ILE A 134 -9.91 -8.01 4.19
C ILE A 134 -8.90 -8.95 4.84
N VAL A 135 -8.67 -8.82 6.15
CA VAL A 135 -7.74 -9.71 6.86
C VAL A 135 -8.21 -11.16 6.81
N THR A 136 -9.52 -11.40 6.91
CA THR A 136 -10.08 -12.76 6.79
C THR A 136 -9.87 -13.38 5.42
N ILE A 137 -9.88 -12.58 4.34
CA ILE A 137 -9.58 -13.06 2.98
C ILE A 137 -8.08 -13.35 2.81
N CYS A 138 -7.24 -12.51 3.42
CA CYS A 138 -5.79 -12.56 3.23
C CYS A 138 -5.04 -13.38 4.28
N LYS A 139 -5.73 -13.99 5.24
CA LYS A 139 -5.12 -14.89 6.23
C LYS A 139 -4.75 -16.23 5.62
N ASP A 140 -3.86 -16.93 6.31
CA ASP A 140 -3.45 -18.31 6.01
C ASP A 140 -2.90 -18.53 4.59
N LEU A 141 -2.49 -17.45 3.93
CA LEU A 141 -1.70 -17.54 2.70
C LEU A 141 -0.35 -18.20 3.04
N GLY A 142 0.04 -19.16 2.19
CA GLY A 142 1.22 -20.00 2.40
C GLY A 142 2.56 -19.27 2.25
N GLY A 143 3.48 -19.87 1.50
CA GLY A 143 4.84 -19.37 1.32
C GLY A 143 5.87 -20.26 2.03
N TYR A 144 7.01 -20.47 1.38
CA TYR A 144 8.06 -21.36 1.85
C TYR A 144 8.96 -20.69 2.90
N SER A 145 9.04 -19.36 2.89
CA SER A 145 9.79 -18.57 3.86
C SER A 145 8.91 -17.56 4.61
N HIS A 146 9.42 -17.05 5.74
CA HIS A 146 8.77 -16.00 6.50
C HIS A 146 8.51 -14.74 5.67
N GLY A 147 9.46 -14.38 4.80
CA GLY A 147 9.35 -13.22 3.91
C GLY A 147 8.32 -13.43 2.79
N GLN A 148 8.31 -14.61 2.16
CA GLN A 148 7.31 -14.92 1.13
C GLN A 148 5.89 -14.85 1.67
N ARG A 149 5.67 -15.35 2.90
CA ARG A 149 4.37 -15.23 3.57
C ARG A 149 3.96 -13.77 3.75
N VAL A 150 4.88 -12.92 4.18
CA VAL A 150 4.63 -11.47 4.32
C VAL A 150 4.29 -10.83 2.98
N VAL A 151 5.03 -11.14 1.92
CA VAL A 151 4.77 -10.61 0.57
C VAL A 151 3.39 -11.02 0.07
N LEU A 152 3.01 -12.29 0.25
CA LEU A 152 1.70 -12.81 -0.12
C LEU A 152 0.57 -12.06 0.60
N VAL A 153 0.67 -11.93 1.92
CA VAL A 153 -0.33 -11.21 2.74
C VAL A 153 -0.40 -9.74 2.33
N ARG A 154 0.75 -9.06 2.20
CA ARG A 154 0.82 -7.66 1.73
C ARG A 154 0.13 -7.48 0.39
N ASN A 155 0.46 -8.31 -0.59
CA ASN A 155 -0.07 -8.23 -1.94
C ASN A 155 -1.59 -8.46 -1.96
N CYS A 156 -2.09 -9.43 -1.18
CA CYS A 156 -3.52 -9.67 -1.03
C CYS A 156 -4.24 -8.44 -0.42
N ILE A 157 -3.70 -7.86 0.65
CA ILE A 157 -4.32 -6.68 1.30
C ILE A 157 -4.39 -5.52 0.30
N LEU A 158 -3.31 -5.24 -0.43
CA LEU A 158 -3.31 -4.18 -1.44
C LEU A 158 -4.34 -4.42 -2.56
N GLN A 159 -4.51 -5.67 -3.00
CA GLN A 159 -5.54 -6.03 -3.99
C GLN A 159 -6.95 -5.79 -3.45
N GLU A 160 -7.23 -6.17 -2.20
CA GLU A 160 -8.54 -5.96 -1.60
C GLU A 160 -8.83 -4.47 -1.34
N LEU A 161 -7.82 -3.69 -0.96
CA LEU A 161 -7.95 -2.23 -0.82
C LEU A 161 -8.30 -1.56 -2.16
N LYS A 162 -7.70 -2.00 -3.26
CA LYS A 162 -8.04 -1.53 -4.62
C LYS A 162 -9.52 -1.78 -4.94
N LYS A 163 -10.03 -2.98 -4.64
CA LYS A 163 -11.43 -3.33 -4.85
C LYS A 163 -12.36 -2.45 -4.01
N PHE A 164 -12.03 -2.24 -2.74
CA PHE A 164 -12.79 -1.39 -1.83
C PHE A 164 -12.90 0.06 -2.34
N ILE A 165 -11.78 0.68 -2.74
CA ILE A 165 -11.77 2.04 -3.28
C ILE A 165 -12.57 2.15 -4.57
N HIS A 166 -12.43 1.17 -5.48
CA HIS A 166 -13.20 1.16 -6.71
C HIS A 166 -14.72 1.10 -6.45
N GLN A 167 -15.16 0.28 -5.49
CA GLN A 167 -16.57 0.20 -5.08
C GLN A 167 -17.06 1.51 -4.44
N LYS A 168 -16.27 2.12 -3.54
CA LYS A 168 -16.57 3.41 -2.91
C LYS A 168 -16.74 4.52 -3.96
N ASN A 169 -15.83 4.58 -4.93
CA ASN A 169 -15.89 5.57 -6.01
C ASN A 169 -17.08 5.32 -6.94
N GLY A 170 -17.34 4.08 -7.34
CA GLY A 170 -18.53 3.73 -8.14
C GLY A 170 -19.86 4.11 -7.46
N GLN A 171 -19.96 3.93 -6.14
CA GLN A 171 -21.11 4.37 -5.35
C GLN A 171 -21.23 5.90 -5.24
N LYS A 172 -20.11 6.63 -5.22
CA LYS A 172 -20.09 8.09 -5.20
C LYS A 172 -20.64 8.68 -6.51
N TYR A 173 -20.28 8.08 -7.66
CA TYR A 173 -20.76 8.54 -8.97
C TYR A 173 -22.23 8.18 -9.26
N SER A 174 -22.77 7.12 -8.65
CA SER A 174 -24.18 6.74 -8.78
C SER A 174 -25.13 7.53 -7.85
N ARG A 175 -24.59 8.39 -6.98
CA ARG A 175 -25.36 9.33 -6.14
C ARG A 175 -25.26 10.79 -6.60
N LEU A 176 -24.61 11.08 -7.72
CA LEU A 176 -24.67 12.41 -8.32
C LEU A 176 -26.10 12.63 -8.85
N PRO A 177 -26.76 13.76 -8.52
CA PRO A 177 -28.03 14.09 -9.14
C PRO A 177 -27.80 14.19 -10.65
N LEU A 178 -28.57 13.42 -11.41
CA LEU A 178 -28.74 13.64 -12.84
C LEU A 178 -29.34 15.04 -12.98
N PHE A 179 -28.52 15.98 -13.45
CA PHE A 179 -28.99 17.30 -13.88
C PHE A 179 -29.91 17.16 -15.09
#